data_AF-A0A7J9JYY7-F1
#
_entry.id   AF-A0A7J9JYY7-F1
#
_cell.length_a   1.000
_cell.length_b   1.000
_cell.length_c   1.000
_cell.angle_alpha   90.00
_cell.angle_beta   90.00
_cell.angle_gamma   90.00
#
_symmetry.space_group_name_H-M   'P 1'
#
loop_
_entity.id
_entity.type
_entity.pdbx_description
1 polymer ?
#
loop_
_entity_poly.entity_id
_entity_poly.type
_entity_poly.pdbx_seq_one_letter_code
_entity_poly.pdbx_strand_id
1 'polypeptide(L)'
;MSIEYAMKGQFLEKSDVFSFGVLTLEIVSGRRNLSFEDDEHSLSLVGYAWKLWSEGNISELIDPMISSDLSCHREMLRCSHVGLLRVQNFVKDRPIMMVVASMLISEIENLPTPKQPPFFDEKTVVDYSQLQTS
;
A
#
# COMPACT_ATOMS: atom_id res chain seq x y z
N MET A 1 -7.38 -7.71 3.54
CA MET A 1 -6.96 -8.99 2.91
C MET A 1 -6.77 -8.78 1.43
N SER A 2 -5.91 -9.58 0.77
CA SER A 2 -5.82 -9.51 -0.70
C SER A 2 -7.13 -9.97 -1.34
N ILE A 3 -7.50 -9.34 -2.44
CA ILE A 3 -8.73 -9.63 -3.19
C ILE A 3 -8.71 -11.08 -3.68
N GLU A 4 -7.55 -11.59 -4.12
CA GLU A 4 -7.44 -12.99 -4.55
C GLU A 4 -7.72 -14.01 -3.44
N TYR A 5 -7.32 -13.73 -2.19
CA TYR A 5 -7.63 -14.61 -1.06
C TYR A 5 -9.13 -14.55 -0.73
N ALA A 6 -9.68 -13.34 -0.60
CA ALA A 6 -11.09 -13.13 -0.27
C ALA A 6 -12.05 -13.69 -1.34
N MET A 7 -11.66 -13.63 -2.61
CA MET A 7 -12.53 -14.04 -3.73
C MET A 7 -12.30 -15.49 -4.20
N LYS A 8 -11.08 -16.02 -4.13
CA LYS A 8 -10.75 -17.33 -4.74
C LYS A 8 -10.29 -18.40 -3.74
N GLY A 9 -10.11 -18.05 -2.46
CA GLY A 9 -9.56 -18.99 -1.46
C GLY A 9 -8.14 -19.47 -1.78
N GLN A 10 -7.44 -18.80 -2.70
CA GLN A 10 -6.10 -19.16 -3.13
C GLN A 10 -5.09 -18.51 -2.19
N PHE A 11 -4.45 -19.33 -1.35
CA PHE A 11 -3.28 -18.93 -0.60
C PHE A 11 -2.07 -18.95 -1.54
N LEU A 12 -1.58 -17.78 -1.90
CA LEU A 12 -0.33 -17.60 -2.63
C LEU A 12 0.61 -16.81 -1.73
N GLU A 13 1.91 -17.04 -1.85
CA GLU A 13 2.97 -16.21 -1.21
C GLU A 13 2.75 -14.71 -1.47
N LYS A 14 2.04 -14.38 -2.57
CA LYS A 14 1.65 -13.02 -3.00
C LYS A 14 0.43 -12.40 -2.28
N SER A 15 -0.27 -13.17 -1.44
CA SER A 15 -1.33 -12.67 -0.55
C SER A 15 -0.73 -12.11 0.75
N ASP A 16 0.31 -12.76 1.29
CA ASP A 16 1.08 -12.25 2.45
C ASP A 16 1.78 -10.93 2.12
N VAL A 17 2.18 -10.80 0.86
CA VAL A 17 2.74 -9.61 0.25
C VAL A 17 1.83 -8.38 0.34
N PHE A 18 0.53 -8.54 0.08
CA PHE A 18 -0.44 -7.44 0.16
C PHE A 18 -0.71 -7.05 1.62
N SER A 19 -0.93 -8.03 2.49
CA SER A 19 -1.17 -7.80 3.92
C SER A 19 0.02 -7.13 4.60
N PHE A 20 1.25 -7.48 4.21
CA PHE A 20 2.46 -6.78 4.64
C PHE A 20 2.47 -5.30 4.23
N GLY A 21 2.02 -5.00 3.00
CA GLY A 21 1.88 -3.63 2.52
C GLY A 21 0.92 -2.81 3.36
N VAL A 22 -0.26 -3.36 3.64
CA VAL A 22 -1.26 -2.73 4.53
C VAL A 22 -0.67 -2.51 5.92
N LEU A 23 -0.06 -3.54 6.51
CA LEU A 23 0.56 -3.45 7.84
C LEU A 23 1.66 -2.38 7.89
N THR A 24 2.46 -2.26 6.84
CA THR A 24 3.50 -1.22 6.75
C THR A 24 2.88 0.17 6.79
N LEU A 25 1.79 0.39 6.05
CA LEU A 25 1.07 1.66 6.05
C LEU A 25 0.39 1.94 7.39
N GLU A 26 -0.15 0.91 8.07
CA GLU A 26 -0.73 1.05 9.42
C GLU A 26 0.34 1.46 10.44
N ILE A 27 1.53 0.85 10.39
CA ILE A 27 2.65 1.18 11.29
C ILE A 27 3.11 2.63 11.06
N VAL A 28 3.33 3.02 9.80
CA VAL A 28 3.81 4.37 9.49
C VAL A 28 2.78 5.43 9.87
N SER A 29 1.49 5.14 9.69
CA SER A 29 0.43 6.10 9.98
C SER A 29 -0.05 6.12 11.43
N GLY A 30 0.22 5.07 12.20
CA GLY A 30 -0.40 4.88 13.51
C GLY A 30 -1.92 4.63 13.46
N ARG A 31 -2.49 4.44 12.25
CA ARG A 31 -3.93 4.29 12.03
C ARG A 31 -4.26 2.85 11.64
N ARG A 32 -5.39 2.34 12.13
CA ARG A 32 -5.90 1.02 11.72
C ARG A 32 -6.62 1.12 10.37
N ASN A 33 -6.46 0.12 9.51
CA ASN A 33 -7.09 0.07 8.19
C ASN A 33 -8.63 0.12 8.26
N LEU A 34 -9.22 -0.45 9.33
CA LEU A 34 -10.67 -0.53 9.57
C LEU A 34 -11.28 0.72 10.23
N SER A 35 -10.48 1.68 10.71
CA SER A 35 -11.00 2.88 11.38
C SER A 35 -11.19 4.08 10.44
N PHE A 36 -11.12 3.87 9.12
CA PHE A 36 -11.27 4.92 8.11
C PHE A 36 -12.73 5.30 7.82
N GLU A 37 -13.69 4.82 8.62
CA GLU A 37 -15.10 5.23 8.51
C GLU A 37 -15.33 6.69 8.95
N ASP A 38 -14.36 7.34 9.60
CA ASP A 38 -14.49 8.70 10.17
C ASP A 38 -13.76 9.83 9.40
N ASP A 39 -13.03 9.53 8.31
CA ASP A 39 -12.35 10.57 7.51
C ASP A 39 -13.28 11.11 6.41
N GLU A 40 -13.23 12.43 6.18
CA GLU A 40 -14.06 13.28 5.30
C GLU A 40 -14.18 12.83 3.82
N HIS A 41 -13.54 11.72 3.45
CA HIS A 41 -13.45 11.19 2.09
C HIS A 41 -13.83 9.71 1.95
N SER A 42 -14.25 9.01 3.01
CA SER A 42 -14.66 7.59 2.95
C SER A 42 -13.64 6.68 2.25
N LEU A 43 -12.35 7.03 2.32
CA LEU A 43 -11.27 6.27 1.69
C LEU A 43 -10.69 5.30 2.71
N SER A 44 -10.47 4.04 2.33
CA SER A 44 -9.63 3.12 3.11
C SER A 44 -8.21 3.71 3.32
N LEU A 45 -7.46 3.24 4.32
CA LEU A 45 -6.06 3.65 4.56
C LEU A 45 -5.20 3.61 3.29
N VAL A 46 -5.40 2.57 2.46
CA VAL A 46 -4.69 2.40 1.20
C VAL A 46 -5.09 3.48 0.18
N GLY A 47 -6.38 3.82 0.12
CA GLY A 47 -6.89 4.91 -0.72
C GLY A 47 -6.37 6.28 -0.28
N TYR A 48 -6.36 6.55 1.03
CA TYR A 48 -5.79 7.76 1.61
C TYR A 48 -4.28 7.89 1.33
N ALA A 49 -3.50 6.83 1.58
CA ALA A 49 -2.07 6.80 1.30
C ALA A 49 -1.77 7.00 -0.19
N TRP A 50 -2.59 6.42 -1.08
CA TRP A 50 -2.46 6.63 -2.53
C TRP A 50 -2.76 8.07 -2.93
N LYS A 51 -3.83 8.67 -2.41
CA LYS A 51 -4.17 10.08 -2.65
C LYS A 51 -2.99 10.99 -2.30
N LEU A 52 -2.51 10.88 -1.06
CA LEU A 52 -1.37 11.67 -0.58
C LEU A 52 -0.12 11.47 -1.45
N TRP A 53 0.19 10.22 -1.83
CA TRP A 53 1.31 9.93 -2.69
C TRP A 53 1.16 10.56 -4.09
N SER A 54 -0.03 10.49 -4.67
CA SER A 54 -0.33 11.06 -6.00
C SER A 54 -0.28 12.60 -6.01
N GLU A 55 -0.57 13.22 -4.87
CA GLU A 55 -0.51 14.68 -4.67
C GLU A 55 0.87 15.17 -4.23
N GLY A 56 1.82 14.26 -3.98
CA GLY A 56 3.17 14.60 -3.50
C GLY A 56 3.26 14.87 -1.99
N ASN A 57 2.20 14.61 -1.23
CA ASN A 57 2.04 14.93 0.19
C ASN A 57 2.16 13.68 1.09
N ILE A 58 2.90 12.65 0.67
CA ILE A 58 2.99 11.37 1.40
C ILE A 58 3.53 11.49 2.83
N SER A 59 4.23 12.59 3.17
CA SER A 59 4.66 12.89 4.54
C SER A 59 3.49 13.07 5.51
N GLU A 60 2.32 13.51 5.04
CA GLU A 60 1.11 13.66 5.87
C GLU A 60 0.53 12.31 6.32
N LEU A 61 1.00 11.20 5.73
CA LEU A 61 0.64 9.86 6.18
C LEU A 61 1.33 9.51 7.50
N ILE A 62 2.50 10.08 7.78
CA ILE A 62 3.37 9.67 8.90
C ILE A 62 2.75 10.11 10.22
N ASP A 63 2.67 9.19 11.19
CA ASP A 63 2.17 9.46 12.54
C ASP A 63 2.93 10.67 13.15
N PRO A 64 2.22 11.72 13.61
CA PRO A 64 2.83 12.87 14.26
C PRO A 64 3.77 12.51 15.42
N MET A 65 3.47 11.46 16.20
CA MET A 65 4.34 11.00 17.29
C MET A 65 5.70 10.52 16.78
N ILE A 66 5.73 9.85 15.62
CA ILE A 66 6.95 9.36 14.97
C ILE A 66 7.66 10.50 14.22
N SER A 67 6.89 11.40 13.59
CA SER A 67 7.40 12.52 12.78
C SER A 67 8.28 13.50 13.57
N SER A 68 8.17 13.50 14.91
CA SER A 68 8.96 14.34 15.81
C SER A 68 10.46 14.03 15.74
N ASP A 69 10.83 12.80 15.35
CA ASP A 69 12.21 12.41 15.12
C ASP A 69 12.57 12.52 13.63
N LEU A 70 13.26 13.61 13.27
CA LEU A 70 13.72 13.83 11.90
C LEU A 70 14.74 12.79 11.42
N SER A 71 15.38 12.05 12.34
CA SER A 71 16.39 11.05 11.97
C SER A 71 15.80 9.83 11.26
N CYS A 72 14.51 9.52 11.50
CA CYS A 72 13.82 8.39 10.88
C CYS A 72 12.87 8.81 9.73
N HIS A 73 12.77 10.11 9.44
CA HIS A 73 11.80 10.63 8.46
C HIS A 73 12.03 10.08 7.05
N ARG A 74 13.30 9.92 6.63
CA ARG A 74 13.65 9.35 5.32
C ARG A 74 13.21 7.89 5.22
N GLU A 75 13.41 7.14 6.29
CA GLU A 75 13.05 5.73 6.44
C GLU A 75 11.52 5.60 6.40
N MET A 76 10.78 6.50 7.06
CA MET A 76 9.31 6.48 7.05
C MET A 76 8.72 6.79 5.67
N LEU A 77 9.27 7.76 4.94
CA LEU A 77 8.89 8.03 3.55
C LEU A 77 9.16 6.81 2.67
N ARG A 78 10.31 6.17 2.87
CA ARG A 78 10.71 4.97 2.13
C ARG A 78 9.79 3.79 2.44
N CYS A 79 9.46 3.55 3.71
CA CYS A 79 8.49 2.54 4.14
C CYS A 79 7.10 2.79 3.55
N SER A 80 6.64 4.05 3.52
CA SER A 80 5.38 4.43 2.88
C SER A 80 5.36 4.07 1.40
N HIS A 81 6.43 4.41 0.70
CA HIS A 81 6.59 4.12 -0.73
C HIS A 81 6.63 2.61 -1.01
N VAL A 82 7.40 1.86 -0.22
CA VAL A 82 7.46 0.40 -0.32
C VAL A 82 6.09 -0.20 0.01
N GLY A 83 5.37 0.28 1.02
CA GLY A 83 4.00 -0.13 1.33
C GLY A 83 3.06 0.02 0.13
N LEU A 84 3.12 1.15 -0.58
CA LEU A 84 2.35 1.42 -1.79
C LEU A 84 2.69 0.47 -2.95
N LEU A 85 3.97 0.07 -3.10
CA LEU A 85 4.38 -0.93 -4.09
C LEU A 85 3.80 -2.33 -3.83
N ARG A 86 3.32 -2.60 -2.61
CA ARG A 86 2.79 -3.92 -2.21
C ARG A 86 1.29 -4.04 -2.34
N VAL A 87 0.59 -2.92 -2.30
CA VAL A 87 -0.88 -2.85 -2.40
C VAL A 87 -1.36 -2.58 -3.84
N GLN A 88 -0.50 -2.83 -4.83
CA GLN A 88 -0.79 -2.69 -6.26
C GLN A 88 -1.94 -3.61 -6.72
N ASN A 89 -2.76 -3.10 -7.64
CA ASN A 89 -3.92 -3.81 -8.18
C ASN A 89 -3.52 -5.14 -8.83
N PHE A 90 -2.52 -5.12 -9.73
CA PHE A 90 -2.08 -6.32 -10.41
C PHE A 90 -1.00 -7.05 -9.62
N VAL A 91 -1.18 -8.36 -9.45
CA VAL A 91 -0.24 -9.26 -8.76
C VAL A 91 1.17 -9.25 -9.40
N LYS A 92 1.25 -8.99 -10.71
CA LYS A 92 2.52 -8.88 -11.44
C LYS A 92 3.32 -7.61 -11.11
N ASP A 93 2.65 -6.58 -10.61
CA ASP A 93 3.26 -5.29 -10.26
C ASP A 93 3.76 -5.26 -8.80
N ARG A 94 3.35 -6.24 -7.98
CA ARG A 94 3.83 -6.37 -6.60
C ARG A 94 5.24 -6.98 -6.63
N PRO A 95 6.25 -6.38 -5.97
CA PRO A 95 7.59 -6.96 -5.90
C PRO A 95 7.57 -8.32 -5.16
N ILE A 96 8.67 -9.06 -5.17
CA ILE A 96 8.82 -10.26 -4.31
C ILE A 96 9.39 -9.87 -2.94
N MET A 97 9.18 -10.67 -1.90
CA MET A 97 9.54 -10.28 -0.52
C MET A 97 11.06 -10.03 -0.33
N MET A 98 11.91 -10.78 -1.02
CA MET A 98 13.35 -10.54 -1.05
C MET A 98 13.70 -9.14 -1.59
N VAL A 99 13.05 -8.71 -2.67
CA VAL A 99 13.24 -7.38 -3.25
C VAL A 99 12.75 -6.30 -2.28
N VAL A 100 11.65 -6.55 -1.57
CA VAL A 100 11.15 -5.64 -0.53
C VAL A 100 12.15 -5.47 0.61
N ALA A 101 12.77 -6.56 1.06
CA ALA A 101 13.81 -6.49 2.09
C ALA A 101 14.97 -5.59 1.63
N SER A 102 15.51 -5.82 0.43
CA SER A 102 16.55 -4.97 -0.17
C SER A 102 16.11 -3.51 -0.35
N MET A 103 14.85 -3.26 -0.67
CA MET A 103 14.29 -1.90 -0.68
C MET A 103 14.31 -1.30 0.73
N LEU A 104 13.85 -2.00 1.77
CA LEU A 104 13.78 -1.44 3.13
C LEU A 104 15.15 -1.16 3.75
N ILE A 105 16.14 -2.02 3.53
CA ILE A 105 17.52 -1.83 4.04
C ILE A 105 18.37 -0.90 3.16
N SER A 106 17.76 -0.25 2.17
CA SER A 106 18.40 0.72 1.29
C SER A 106 19.50 0.18 0.35
N GLU A 107 19.48 -1.11 0.04
CA GLU A 107 20.33 -1.70 -1.02
C GLU A 107 19.87 -1.25 -2.43
N ILE A 108 18.55 -1.09 -2.63
CA ILE A 108 17.97 -0.60 -3.90
C ILE A 108 17.61 0.87 -3.74
N GLU A 109 18.50 1.80 -4.06
CA GLU A 109 18.24 3.23 -3.84
C GLU A 109 17.05 3.76 -4.65
N ASN A 110 16.98 3.40 -5.93
CA ASN A 110 15.97 3.87 -6.87
C ASN A 110 14.75 2.95 -6.86
N LEU A 111 13.71 3.36 -6.14
CA LEU A 111 12.45 2.62 -6.05
C LEU A 111 11.57 2.89 -7.29
N PRO A 112 10.88 1.86 -7.81
CA PRO A 112 9.95 2.05 -8.92
C PRO A 112 8.74 2.86 -8.47
N THR A 113 8.09 3.55 -9.41
CA THR A 113 6.88 4.33 -9.13
C THR A 113 5.67 3.44 -8.83
N PRO A 114 4.99 3.61 -7.67
CA PRO A 114 3.71 2.98 -7.40
C PRO A 114 2.66 3.25 -8.50
N LYS A 115 1.88 2.23 -8.85
CA LYS A 115 0.66 2.36 -9.65
C LYS A 115 -0.58 2.29 -8.75
N GLN A 116 -1.74 2.55 -9.33
CA GLN A 116 -2.98 2.69 -8.60
C GLN A 116 -3.36 1.39 -7.87
N PRO A 117 -3.67 1.45 -6.56
CA PRO A 117 -4.19 0.31 -5.82
C PRO A 117 -5.64 0.01 -6.24
N PRO A 118 -6.13 -1.21 -5.94
CA PRO A 118 -7.53 -1.53 -6.18
C PRO A 118 -8.45 -0.66 -5.28
N PHE A 119 -9.62 -0.29 -5.80
CA PHE A 119 -10.69 0.45 -5.11
C PHE A 119 -10.45 1.94 -4.77
N PHE A 120 -9.71 2.67 -5.61
CA PHE A 120 -9.69 4.14 -5.49
C PHE A 120 -11.07 4.78 -5.78
N ASP A 121 -11.92 4.11 -6.57
CA ASP A 121 -13.30 4.50 -6.84
C ASP A 121 -14.27 3.44 -6.29
N GLU A 122 -15.04 3.79 -5.26
CA GLU A 122 -16.15 2.96 -4.73
C GLU A 122 -17.28 2.72 -5.76
N LYS A 123 -17.22 3.31 -6.96
CA LYS A 123 -18.28 3.21 -7.99
C LYS A 123 -17.99 2.26 -9.14
N THR A 124 -16.80 1.71 -9.27
CA THR A 124 -16.55 0.70 -10.30
C THR A 124 -16.88 -0.68 -9.74
N VAL A 125 -18.13 -1.11 -9.94
CA VAL A 125 -18.45 -2.53 -10.08
C VAL A 125 -17.59 -3.02 -11.24
N VAL A 126 -16.45 -3.64 -10.91
CA VAL A 126 -15.57 -4.23 -11.92
C VAL A 126 -16.35 -5.39 -12.54
N ASP A 127 -16.62 -5.32 -13.84
CA ASP A 127 -17.08 -6.50 -14.58
C ASP A 127 -15.89 -7.47 -14.70
N TYR A 128 -15.91 -8.49 -13.85
CA TYR A 128 -14.84 -9.47 -13.70
C TYR A 128 -14.73 -10.46 -14.88
N SER A 129 -15.56 -10.33 -15.91
CA SER A 129 -15.49 -11.15 -17.13
C SER A 129 -14.24 -10.88 -17.99
N GLN A 130 -13.55 -9.75 -17.79
CA GLN A 130 -12.37 -9.39 -18.59
C GLN A 130 -11.01 -9.78 -17.98
N LEU A 131 -10.97 -10.33 -16.76
CA LEU A 131 -9.71 -10.74 -16.11
C LEU A 131 -9.27 -12.18 -16.45
N GLN A 132 -9.88 -12.80 -17.47
CA GLN A 132 -9.63 -14.20 -17.84
C GLN A 132 -8.66 -14.42 -19.00
N THR A 133 -8.04 -13.39 -19.60
CA THR A 133 -7.10 -13.62 -20.70
C THR A 133 -5.80 -12.81 -20.57
N SER A 134 -4.73 -13.59 -20.34
CA SER A 134 -3.30 -13.37 -20.66
C SER A 134 -2.41 -12.64 -19.65
#